data_AF-X0TS66-F1
#
_entry.id   AF-X0TS66-F1
#
_cell.length_a   1.000
_cell.length_b   1.000
_cell.length_c   1.000
_cell.angle_alpha   90.00
_cell.angle_beta   90.00
_cell.angle_gamma   90.00
#
_symmetry.space_group_name_H-M   'P 1'
#
loop_
_entity.id
_entity.type
_entity.pdbx_description
1 polymer ?
#
loop_
_entity_poly.entity_id
_entity_poly.type
_entity_poly.pdbx_seq_one_letter_code
_entity_poly.pdbx_strand_id
1 'polypeptide(L)'
;QLHVVEGLIAPEFGLPLIAGFDFGLTPALIVMQLQGETLCVLREFIEINMGIERFSTAVIPQLRLMYPEWADLGKDWITCVDPSGDARKDTDEKTCVQILNSKGFRCILGPIPWEERRHSVVHYLKGLTSKGKLAFQISKKGCPITVKGFQG
;
A
#
# COMPACT_ATOMS: atom_id res chain seq x y z
N GLN A 1 -14.15 -15.49 -3.12
CA GLN A 1 -13.19 -16.17 -2.23
C GLN A 1 -11.86 -15.45 -2.39
N LEU A 2 -11.25 -14.97 -1.29
CA LEU A 2 -9.97 -14.28 -1.33
C LEU A 2 -8.86 -15.28 -1.68
N HIS A 3 -8.01 -14.95 -2.65
CA HIS A 3 -6.84 -15.79 -2.92
C HIS A 3 -5.74 -15.47 -1.91
N VAL A 4 -5.66 -16.30 -0.89
CA VAL A 4 -4.65 -16.18 0.16
C VAL A 4 -3.50 -17.12 -0.14
N VAL A 5 -2.30 -16.57 -0.26
CA VAL A 5 -1.05 -17.33 -0.36
C VAL A 5 -0.49 -17.50 1.05
N GLU A 6 -0.30 -18.74 1.50
CA GLU A 6 0.18 -19.01 2.88
C GLU A 6 1.58 -18.43 3.15
N GLY A 7 2.45 -18.40 2.13
CA GLY A 7 3.81 -17.89 2.20
C GLY A 7 3.97 -16.39 1.89
N LEU A 8 5.22 -15.94 1.77
CA LEU A 8 5.54 -14.63 1.21
C LEU A 8 5.36 -14.66 -0.30
N ILE A 9 4.83 -13.58 -0.87
CA ILE A 9 4.85 -13.35 -2.31
C ILE A 9 6.11 -12.54 -2.62
N ALA A 10 6.94 -13.04 -3.53
CA ALA A 10 8.14 -12.33 -3.96
C ALA A 10 7.78 -11.23 -4.97
N PRO A 11 8.37 -10.03 -4.88
CA PRO A 11 8.24 -9.04 -5.93
C PRO A 11 9.01 -9.48 -7.18
N GLU A 12 8.52 -9.09 -8.35
CA GLU A 12 9.17 -9.26 -9.65
C GLU A 12 10.09 -8.08 -9.94
N PHE A 13 11.35 -8.37 -10.29
CA PHE A 13 12.32 -7.34 -10.64
C PHE A 13 11.93 -6.56 -11.89
N GLY A 14 12.28 -5.27 -11.91
CA GLY A 14 11.99 -4.38 -13.04
C GLY A 14 10.58 -3.80 -13.04
N LEU A 15 9.70 -4.22 -12.12
CA LEU A 15 8.39 -3.62 -11.91
C LEU A 15 8.39 -2.73 -10.66
N PRO A 16 7.73 -1.56 -10.67
CA PRO A 16 7.67 -0.70 -9.50
C PRO A 16 6.85 -1.35 -8.37
N LEU A 17 7.21 -1.06 -7.13
CA LEU A 17 6.37 -1.38 -5.97
C LEU A 17 5.30 -0.31 -5.80
N ILE A 18 4.17 -0.69 -5.22
CA ILE A 18 3.06 0.22 -4.91
C ILE A 18 2.96 0.33 -3.39
N ALA A 19 3.04 1.55 -2.88
CA ALA A 19 2.83 1.87 -1.48
C ALA A 19 1.46 2.53 -1.30
N GLY A 20 0.52 1.84 -0.64
CA GLY A 20 -0.78 2.41 -0.26
C GLY A 20 -0.76 2.85 1.20
N PHE A 21 -0.84 4.15 1.46
CA PHE A 21 -0.91 4.69 2.83
C PHE A 21 -2.34 5.05 3.24
N ASP A 22 -2.67 4.74 4.49
CA ASP A 22 -3.85 5.23 5.22
C ASP A 22 -3.37 6.07 6.43
N PHE A 23 -3.88 7.29 6.55
CA PHE A 23 -3.46 8.27 7.56
C PHE A 23 -4.41 8.42 8.74
N GLY A 24 -5.26 7.44 9.01
CA GLY A 24 -6.09 7.41 10.21
C GLY A 24 -5.31 7.50 11.54
N LEU A 25 -6.02 7.40 12.67
CA LEU A 25 -5.42 7.36 14.01
C LEU A 25 -4.41 6.20 14.20
N THR A 26 -4.57 5.17 13.37
CA THR A 26 -3.68 4.01 13.26
C THR A 26 -3.13 4.01 11.82
N PRO A 27 -1.99 4.66 11.55
CA PRO A 27 -1.45 4.69 10.21
C PRO A 27 -1.09 3.30 9.73
N ALA A 28 -1.36 3.04 8.45
CA ALA A 28 -1.03 1.79 7.81
C ALA A 28 -0.36 2.03 6.46
N LEU A 29 0.52 1.09 6.08
CA LEU A 29 1.10 0.99 4.76
C LEU A 29 0.88 -0.43 4.25
N ILE A 30 0.31 -0.54 3.06
CA ILE A 30 0.25 -1.79 2.30
C ILE A 30 1.25 -1.70 1.14
N VAL A 31 2.16 -2.67 1.06
CA VAL A 31 3.10 -2.84 -0.05
C VAL A 31 2.52 -3.85 -1.03
N MET A 32 2.40 -3.45 -2.29
CA MET A 32 1.81 -4.24 -3.37
C MET A 32 2.68 -4.19 -4.62
N GLN A 33 2.39 -5.06 -5.58
CA GLN A 33 2.93 -4.99 -6.93
C GLN A 33 1.90 -5.53 -7.92
N LEU A 34 1.77 -4.89 -9.08
CA LEU A 34 0.97 -5.42 -10.17
C LEU A 34 1.86 -6.36 -11.01
N GLN A 35 1.69 -7.67 -10.83
CA GLN A 35 2.45 -8.71 -11.52
C GLN A 35 1.63 -9.24 -12.69
N GLY A 36 1.93 -8.74 -13.90
CA GLY A 36 1.07 -8.92 -15.07
C GLY A 36 -0.30 -8.26 -14.85
N GLU A 37 -1.35 -9.07 -14.74
CA GLU A 37 -2.73 -8.62 -14.49
C GLU A 37 -3.20 -8.91 -13.05
N THR A 38 -2.29 -9.37 -12.19
CA THR A 38 -2.61 -9.74 -10.81
C THR A 38 -2.04 -8.71 -9.84
N LEU A 39 -2.91 -8.09 -9.04
CA LEU A 39 -2.49 -7.25 -7.92
C LEU A 39 -2.08 -8.14 -6.74
N CYS A 40 -0.78 -8.14 -6.44
CA CYS A 40 -0.19 -8.93 -5.37
C CYS A 40 0.08 -8.05 -4.15
N VAL A 41 -0.58 -8.36 -3.02
CA VAL A 41 -0.34 -7.71 -1.73
C VAL A 41 0.75 -8.46 -0.99
N LEU A 42 1.90 -7.81 -0.84
CA LEU A 42 3.14 -8.43 -0.39
C LEU A 42 3.32 -8.34 1.12
N ARG A 43 3.04 -7.16 1.69
CA ARG A 43 3.30 -6.87 3.10
C ARG A 43 2.42 -5.75 3.62
N GLU A 44 2.07 -5.82 4.90
CA GLU A 44 1.45 -4.72 5.64
C GLU A 44 2.37 -4.22 6.76
N PHE A 45 2.27 -2.93 7.04
CA PHE A 45 2.85 -2.28 8.21
C PHE A 45 1.73 -1.49 8.87
N ILE A 46 1.50 -1.73 10.16
CA ILE A 46 0.41 -1.12 10.92
C ILE A 46 0.97 -0.71 12.27
N GLU A 47 0.78 0.54 12.65
CA GLU A 47 1.18 1.05 13.96
C GLU A 47 0.00 1.70 14.67
N ILE A 48 -0.07 1.52 15.99
CA ILE A 48 -1.16 2.04 16.81
C ILE A 48 -0.70 3.31 17.52
N ASN A 49 -1.54 4.35 17.57
CA ASN A 49 -1.28 5.61 18.28
C ASN A 49 0.01 6.31 17.83
N MET A 50 0.28 6.31 16.52
CA MET A 50 1.47 6.92 15.93
C MET A 50 1.09 7.91 14.83
N GLY A 51 1.74 9.08 14.80
CA GLY A 51 1.59 10.02 13.69
C GLY A 51 2.33 9.56 12.43
N ILE A 52 1.91 10.05 11.26
CA ILE A 52 2.50 9.67 9.96
C ILE A 52 4.00 9.96 9.88
N GLU A 53 4.47 11.02 10.54
CA GLU A 53 5.89 11.34 10.58
C GLU A 53 6.68 10.24 11.30
N ARG A 54 6.29 9.87 12.52
CA ARG A 54 6.97 8.78 13.25
C ARG A 54 6.85 7.45 12.52
N PHE A 55 5.66 7.15 11.97
CA PHE A 55 5.39 5.93 11.23
C PHE A 55 6.32 5.78 10.01
N SER A 56 6.37 6.79 9.15
CA SER A 56 7.22 6.77 7.95
C SER A 56 8.72 6.71 8.30
N THR A 57 9.17 7.37 9.38
CA THR A 57 10.57 7.23 9.85
C THR A 57 10.90 5.80 10.28
N ALA A 58 9.96 5.10 10.92
CA ALA A 58 10.16 3.72 11.37
C ALA A 58 10.08 2.70 10.23
N VAL A 59 9.23 2.94 9.24
CA VAL A 59 8.96 2.01 8.13
C VAL A 59 10.02 2.10 7.02
N ILE A 60 10.52 3.29 6.67
CA ILE A 60 11.46 3.46 5.55
C ILE A 60 12.73 2.57 5.67
N PRO A 61 13.40 2.47 6.83
CA PRO A 61 14.55 1.56 6.98
C PRO A 61 14.19 0.10 6.74
N GLN A 62 12.99 -0.32 7.16
CA GLN A 62 12.48 -1.68 6.95
C GLN A 62 12.22 -1.94 5.47
N LEU A 63 11.62 -0.98 4.75
CA LEU A 63 11.42 -1.08 3.31
C LEU A 63 12.76 -1.25 2.57
N ARG A 64 13.77 -0.45 2.92
CA ARG A 64 15.11 -0.55 2.30
C ARG A 64 15.80 -1.88 2.57
N LEU A 65 15.62 -2.44 3.76
CA LEU A 65 16.19 -3.75 4.11
C LEU A 65 15.50 -4.90 3.35
N MET A 66 14.18 -4.81 3.20
CA MET A 66 13.39 -5.89 2.58
C MET A 66 13.31 -5.80 1.05
N TYR A 67 13.45 -4.60 0.50
CA TYR A 67 13.36 -4.31 -0.93
C TYR A 67 14.57 -3.51 -1.39
N PRO A 68 15.81 -4.03 -1.24
CA PRO A 68 17.03 -3.29 -1.55
C PRO A 68 17.15 -2.92 -3.04
N GLU A 69 16.49 -3.65 -3.93
CA GLU A 69 16.44 -3.37 -5.37
C GLU A 69 15.47 -2.23 -5.75
N TRP A 70 14.65 -1.77 -4.79
CA TRP A 70 13.73 -0.64 -4.92
C TRP A 70 14.13 0.48 -3.94
N ALA A 71 15.41 0.84 -3.94
CA ALA A 71 15.97 1.76 -2.95
C ALA A 71 15.52 3.23 -3.12
N ASP A 72 15.16 3.67 -4.33
CA ASP A 72 14.71 5.03 -4.62
C ASP A 72 13.18 5.12 -4.46
N LEU A 73 12.72 5.56 -3.29
CA LEU A 73 11.30 5.74 -2.95
C LEU A 73 10.54 6.68 -3.89
N GLY A 74 11.24 7.49 -4.69
CA GLY A 74 10.61 8.42 -5.63
C GLY A 74 10.55 7.90 -7.07
N LYS A 75 11.27 6.82 -7.41
CA LYS A 75 11.31 6.24 -8.77
C LYS A 75 10.85 4.80 -8.81
N ASP A 76 11.24 4.01 -7.82
CA ASP A 76 10.98 2.58 -7.77
C ASP A 76 9.61 2.27 -7.14
N TRP A 77 8.95 3.31 -6.59
CA TRP A 77 7.68 3.21 -5.88
C TRP A 77 6.62 4.12 -6.46
N ILE A 78 5.41 3.59 -6.64
CA ILE A 78 4.18 4.33 -6.87
C ILE A 78 3.49 4.50 -5.51
N THR A 79 3.48 5.72 -4.99
CA THR A 79 2.93 5.99 -3.66
C THR A 79 1.52 6.52 -3.78
N CYS A 80 0.52 5.70 -3.47
CA CYS A 80 -0.88 6.07 -3.49
C CYS A 80 -1.32 6.46 -2.07
N VAL A 81 -2.00 7.60 -1.98
CA VAL A 81 -2.45 8.16 -0.71
C VAL A 81 -3.91 8.54 -0.83
N ASP A 82 -4.68 8.36 0.25
CA ASP A 82 -6.08 8.71 0.23
C ASP A 82 -6.27 10.26 0.11
N PRO A 83 -7.39 10.73 -0.47
CA PRO A 83 -7.60 12.17 -0.68
C PRO A 83 -7.58 13.02 0.60
N SER A 84 -7.89 12.44 1.76
CA SER A 84 -7.86 13.16 3.04
C SER A 84 -6.44 13.40 3.55
N GLY A 85 -5.43 12.74 2.96
CA GLY A 85 -4.03 12.96 3.28
C GLY A 85 -3.51 14.37 2.98
N ASP A 86 -4.23 15.14 2.14
CA ASP A 86 -3.93 16.55 1.86
C ASP A 86 -4.66 17.52 2.81
N ALA A 87 -5.53 17.02 3.69
CA ALA A 87 -6.07 17.82 4.78
C ALA A 87 -4.96 18.08 5.82
N ARG A 88 -4.79 19.35 6.22
CA ARG A 88 -3.93 19.69 7.36
C ARG A 88 -4.50 19.00 8.60
N LYS A 89 -3.64 18.33 9.37
CA LYS A 89 -4.01 17.87 10.71
C LYS A 89 -3.82 19.04 11.66
N ASP A 90 -4.81 19.33 12.51
CA ASP A 90 -4.84 20.52 13.39
C ASP A 90 -3.61 20.66 14.33
N THR A 91 -2.76 19.63 14.44
CA THR A 91 -1.55 19.62 15.27
C THR A 91 -0.25 19.89 14.53
N ASP A 92 -0.19 19.69 13.21
CA ASP A 92 1.01 19.88 12.39
C ASP A 92 0.66 20.72 11.17
N GLU A 93 1.38 21.81 10.95
CA GLU A 93 1.15 22.74 9.82
C GLU A 93 1.38 22.08 8.43
N LYS A 94 1.79 20.80 8.39
CA LYS A 94 2.09 20.02 7.19
C LYS A 94 1.08 18.92 6.94
N THR A 95 0.71 18.73 5.68
CA THR A 95 -0.17 17.63 5.26
C THR A 95 0.58 16.29 5.28
N CYS A 96 -0.14 15.16 5.37
CA CYS A 96 0.49 13.84 5.36
C CYS A 96 1.29 13.61 4.07
N VAL A 97 0.78 14.15 2.95
CA VAL A 97 1.46 14.19 1.65
C VAL A 97 2.79 14.93 1.72
N GLN A 98 2.83 16.12 2.32
CA GLN A 98 4.05 16.91 2.45
C GLN A 98 5.10 16.18 3.29
N ILE A 99 4.68 15.51 4.37
CA ILE A 99 5.57 14.72 5.22
C ILE A 99 6.18 13.56 4.42
N LEU A 100 5.37 12.78 3.70
CA LEU A 100 5.88 11.66 2.90
C LEU A 100 6.80 12.13 1.77
N ASN A 101 6.44 13.20 1.06
CA ASN A 101 7.27 13.77 0.00
C ASN A 101 8.62 14.25 0.53
N SER A 102 8.66 14.85 1.72
CA SER A 102 9.93 15.26 2.36
C SER A 102 10.85 14.09 2.70
N LYS A 103 10.32 12.85 2.75
CA LYS A 103 11.05 11.62 3.02
C LYS A 103 11.45 10.83 1.78
N GLY A 104 11.19 11.40 0.60
CA GLY A 104 11.60 10.85 -0.69
C GLY A 104 10.53 10.07 -1.43
N PHE A 105 9.33 9.90 -0.87
CA PHE A 105 8.20 9.36 -1.64
C PHE A 105 7.71 10.39 -2.67
N ARG A 106 7.01 9.91 -3.70
CA ARG A 106 6.24 10.76 -4.62
C ARG A 106 4.77 10.37 -4.57
N CYS A 107 4.01 11.08 -3.74
CA CYS A 107 2.62 10.75 -3.47
C CYS A 107 1.69 11.15 -4.61
N ILE A 108 0.75 10.27 -4.92
CA ILE A 108 -0.35 10.44 -5.86
C ILE A 108 -1.65 10.30 -5.07
N LEU A 109 -2.46 11.36 -5.08
CA LEU A 109 -3.77 11.34 -4.45
C LEU A 109 -4.70 10.41 -5.23
N GLY A 110 -5.39 9.53 -4.51
CA GLY A 110 -6.45 8.70 -5.07
C GLY A 110 -7.65 9.53 -5.57
N PRO A 111 -8.56 8.91 -6.33
CA PRO A 111 -9.77 9.57 -6.78
C PRO A 111 -10.68 9.91 -5.59
N ILE A 112 -11.30 11.09 -5.63
CA ILE A 112 -12.32 11.53 -4.65
C ILE A 112 -13.66 10.79 -4.85
N PRO A 113 -14.17 10.59 -6.09
CA PRO A 113 -15.48 9.98 -6.30
C PRO A 113 -15.58 8.55 -5.76
N TRP A 114 -16.66 8.27 -5.04
CA TRP A 114 -16.94 6.96 -4.46
C TRP A 114 -16.93 5.84 -5.51
N GLU A 115 -17.54 6.05 -6.67
CA GLU A 115 -17.68 4.98 -7.66
C GLU A 115 -16.32 4.56 -8.23
N GLU A 116 -15.40 5.50 -8.48
CA GLU A 116 -14.04 5.18 -8.94
C GLU A 116 -13.25 4.41 -7.88
N ARG A 117 -13.35 4.83 -6.61
CA ARG A 117 -12.73 4.14 -5.47
C ARG A 117 -13.28 2.73 -5.30
N ARG A 118 -14.60 2.56 -5.43
CA ARG A 118 -15.27 1.26 -5.32
C ARG A 118 -14.92 0.37 -6.50
N HIS A 119 -14.93 0.91 -7.72
CA HIS A 119 -14.67 0.17 -8.94
C HIS A 119 -13.25 -0.39 -8.96
N SER A 120 -12.24 0.39 -8.53
CA SER A 120 -10.86 -0.09 -8.45
C SER A 120 -10.70 -1.29 -7.50
N VAL A 121 -11.35 -1.25 -6.35
CA VAL A 121 -11.35 -2.36 -5.38
C VAL A 121 -12.09 -3.58 -5.92
N VAL A 122 -13.31 -3.37 -6.45
CA VAL A 122 -14.16 -4.45 -6.97
C VAL A 122 -13.50 -5.14 -8.16
N HIS A 123 -12.86 -4.38 -9.05
CA HIS A 123 -12.17 -4.91 -10.23
C HIS A 123 -11.16 -5.99 -9.85
N TYR A 124 -10.28 -5.74 -8.89
CA TYR A 124 -9.28 -6.73 -8.49
C TYR A 124 -9.86 -7.83 -7.60
N LEU A 125 -10.75 -7.50 -6.65
CA LEU A 125 -11.30 -8.50 -5.73
C LEU A 125 -12.25 -9.51 -6.38
N LYS A 126 -12.92 -9.12 -7.48
CA LYS A 126 -13.87 -9.98 -8.20
C LYS A 126 -13.42 -10.36 -9.61
N GLY A 127 -12.41 -9.67 -10.14
CA GLY A 127 -11.94 -9.87 -11.51
C GLY A 127 -11.13 -11.15 -11.70
N LEU A 128 -11.11 -11.59 -12.94
CA LEU A 128 -10.21 -12.62 -13.44
C LEU A 128 -9.25 -11.96 -14.45
N THR A 129 -8.03 -12.44 -14.45
CA THR A 129 -7.05 -12.22 -15.53
C THR A 129 -7.53 -12.85 -16.83
N SER A 130 -6.94 -12.46 -17.95
CA SER A 130 -7.11 -13.04 -19.29
C SER A 130 -6.88 -14.55 -19.35
N LYS A 131 -6.13 -15.10 -18.38
CA LYS A 131 -5.86 -16.54 -18.21
C LYS A 131 -6.82 -17.24 -17.25
N GLY A 132 -7.89 -16.58 -16.82
CA GLY A 132 -8.90 -17.13 -15.91
C GLY A 132 -8.45 -17.24 -14.44
N LYS A 133 -7.29 -16.69 -14.08
CA LYS A 133 -6.80 -16.66 -12.68
C LYS A 133 -7.36 -15.45 -11.95
N LEU A 134 -7.51 -15.52 -10.63
CA LEU A 134 -7.94 -14.38 -9.80
C LEU A 134 -6.99 -13.18 -9.97
N ALA A 135 -7.57 -11.99 -10.13
CA ALA A 135 -6.83 -10.73 -10.34
C ALA A 135 -6.25 -10.14 -9.05
N PHE A 136 -6.50 -10.75 -7.89
CA PHE A 136 -5.99 -10.31 -6.59
C PHE A 136 -5.39 -11.49 -5.83
N GLN A 137 -4.24 -11.26 -5.20
CA GLN A 137 -3.57 -12.20 -4.31
C GLN A 137 -3.02 -11.48 -3.08
N ILE A 138 -3.05 -12.13 -1.93
CA ILE A 138 -2.49 -11.58 -0.69
C ILE A 138 -1.63 -12.60 0.05
N SER A 139 -0.46 -12.17 0.50
CA SER A 139 0.42 -12.97 1.36
C SER A 139 -0.15 -13.00 2.78
N LYS A 140 -0.47 -14.19 3.30
CA LYS A 140 -0.88 -14.38 4.69
C LYS A 140 0.26 -14.14 5.67
N LYS A 141 1.48 -14.60 5.32
CA LYS A 141 2.67 -14.38 6.14
C LYS A 141 3.08 -12.92 6.18
N GLY A 142 2.88 -12.17 5.09
CA GLY A 142 3.18 -10.75 5.02
C GLY A 142 2.06 -9.83 5.50
N CYS A 143 0.80 -10.30 5.49
CA CYS A 143 -0.38 -9.48 5.77
C CYS A 143 -1.42 -10.19 6.69
N PRO A 144 -1.02 -10.67 7.88
CA PRO A 144 -1.91 -11.44 8.75
C PRO A 144 -3.15 -10.66 9.24
N ILE A 145 -3.01 -9.35 9.51
CA ILE A 145 -4.10 -8.48 9.98
C ILE A 145 -5.10 -8.21 8.86
N THR A 146 -4.63 -7.84 7.66
CA THR A 146 -5.50 -7.63 6.50
C THR A 146 -6.25 -8.92 6.15
N VAL A 147 -5.56 -10.08 6.14
CA VAL A 147 -6.22 -11.37 5.89
C VAL A 147 -7.28 -11.67 6.95
N LYS A 148 -6.98 -11.45 8.23
CA LYS A 148 -7.96 -11.61 9.31
C LYS A 148 -9.16 -10.67 9.13
N GLY A 149 -8.93 -9.41 8.74
CA GLY A 149 -9.99 -8.44 8.48
C GLY A 149 -10.93 -8.86 7.35
N PHE A 150 -10.44 -9.57 6.33
CA PHE A 150 -11.29 -10.13 5.26
C PHE A 150 -12.10 -11.37 5.70
N GLN A 151 -11.75 -12.02 6.82
CA GLN A 151 -12.39 -13.24 7.29
C GLN A 151 -13.57 -13.01 8.24
N GLY A 152 -13.70 -11.79 8.79
CA GLY A 152 -14.72 -11.46 9.79
C GLY A 152 -14.19 -11.63 11.21
#